data_AF-A0A4Z2DZE3-F1
#
_entry.id   AF-A0A4Z2DZE3-F1
#
_cell.length_a   1.000
_cell.length_b   1.000
_cell.length_c   1.000
_cell.angle_alpha   90.00
_cell.angle_beta   90.00
_cell.angle_gamma   90.00
#
_symmetry.space_group_name_H-M   'P 1'
#
loop_
_entity.id
_entity.type
_entity.pdbx_description
1 polymer ?
#
loop_
_entity_poly.entity_id
_entity_poly.type
_entity_poly.pdbx_seq_one_letter_code
_entity_poly.pdbx_strand_id
1 'polypeptide(L)'
;MFYKSKTSSSHANPFFSSLQILFDQAQRSVKQQLHNFVKEDVRKFKETKKHFDRVREDMEIAQVKNAQAPRNKPHEVEEAGGTLSITRKCFRHLALDYVLQVRHGESSLENKLNVP
;
A
#
# COMPACT_ATOMS: atom_id res chain seq x y z
N MET A 1 -69.36 6.55 29.39
CA MET A 1 -68.95 6.54 27.97
C MET A 1 -67.71 7.42 27.86
N PHE A 2 -66.52 6.84 27.59
CA PHE A 2 -65.88 6.79 26.26
C PHE A 2 -65.74 8.22 25.67
N TYR A 3 -64.56 8.82 25.56
CA TYR A 3 -63.41 8.32 24.80
C TYR A 3 -62.05 8.73 25.40
N LYS A 4 -61.15 7.75 25.40
CA LYS A 4 -59.71 7.85 25.57
C LYS A 4 -59.12 7.81 24.16
N SER A 5 -58.48 8.88 23.67
CA SER A 5 -57.70 8.80 22.43
C SER A 5 -56.47 9.70 22.51
N LYS A 6 -55.37 9.07 22.97
CA LYS A 6 -54.01 9.44 22.59
C LYS A 6 -53.90 9.42 21.06
N THR A 7 -53.36 10.47 20.47
CA THR A 7 -52.50 10.37 19.29
C THR A 7 -51.37 11.39 19.43
N SER A 8 -50.33 11.02 20.18
CA SER A 8 -49.00 11.60 19.97
C SER A 8 -48.58 11.24 18.56
N SER A 9 -48.91 12.09 17.60
CA SER A 9 -48.29 12.02 16.29
C SER A 9 -46.91 12.65 16.41
N SER A 10 -45.95 11.83 16.87
CA SER A 10 -44.52 12.10 16.70
C SER A 10 -44.23 12.15 15.20
N HIS A 11 -44.49 13.30 14.58
CA HIS A 11 -43.86 13.66 13.33
C HIS A 11 -42.38 13.83 13.67
N ALA A 12 -41.62 12.75 13.59
CA ALA A 12 -40.17 12.84 13.52
C ALA A 12 -39.87 13.83 12.39
N ASN A 13 -39.30 14.98 12.74
CA ASN A 13 -39.08 16.06 11.79
C ASN A 13 -38.27 15.47 10.62
N PRO A 14 -38.75 15.52 9.37
CA PRO A 14 -38.07 14.90 8.22
C PRO A 14 -36.65 15.46 8.04
N PHE A 15 -36.39 16.68 8.50
CA PHE A 15 -35.06 17.28 8.61
C PHE A 15 -34.10 16.54 9.56
N PHE A 16 -34.58 16.02 10.70
CA PHE A 16 -33.74 15.22 11.61
C PHE A 16 -33.43 13.85 11.01
N SER A 17 -34.40 13.24 10.31
CA SER A 17 -34.20 11.95 9.63
C SER A 17 -33.20 12.04 8.47
N SER A 18 -33.25 13.11 7.67
CA SER A 18 -32.31 13.30 6.56
C SER A 18 -30.88 13.58 7.05
N LEU A 19 -30.72 14.36 8.12
CA LEU A 19 -29.41 14.60 8.75
C LEU A 19 -28.81 13.30 9.31
N GLN A 20 -29.64 12.45 9.94
CA GLN A 20 -29.20 11.16 10.47
C GLN A 20 -28.74 10.20 9.36
N ILE A 21 -29.43 10.17 8.22
CA ILE A 21 -29.02 9.38 7.04
C ILE A 21 -27.70 9.89 6.48
N LEU A 22 -27.53 11.21 6.37
CA LEU A 22 -26.29 11.81 5.88
C LEU A 22 -25.10 11.47 6.80
N PHE A 23 -25.29 11.56 8.11
CA PHE A 23 -24.26 11.21 9.09
C PHE A 23 -23.86 9.73 9.01
N ASP A 24 -24.85 8.83 8.94
CA ASP A 24 -24.62 7.40 8.79
C ASP A 24 -23.91 7.07 7.46
N GLN A 25 -24.24 7.77 6.38
CA GLN A 25 -23.57 7.65 5.09
C GLN A 25 -22.12 8.16 5.13
N ALA A 26 -21.88 9.32 5.74
CA ALA A 26 -20.53 9.86 5.91
C ALA A 26 -19.66 8.92 6.77
N GLN A 27 -20.21 8.41 7.88
CA GLN A 27 -19.52 7.47 8.76
C GLN A 27 -19.15 6.16 8.03
N ARG A 28 -20.10 5.59 7.27
CA ARG A 28 -19.81 4.39 6.46
C ARG A 28 -18.75 4.66 5.39
N SER A 29 -18.85 5.80 4.72
CA SER A 29 -17.90 6.20 3.68
C SER A 29 -16.47 6.29 4.23
N VAL A 30 -16.28 7.02 5.34
CA VAL A 30 -14.96 7.17 5.99
C VAL A 30 -14.42 5.81 6.43
N LYS A 31 -15.24 4.97 7.07
CA LYS A 31 -14.83 3.63 7.49
C LYS A 31 -14.39 2.77 6.31
N GLN A 32 -15.14 2.80 5.22
CA GLN A 32 -14.82 2.03 4.01
C GLN A 32 -13.54 2.53 3.34
N GLN A 33 -13.35 3.85 3.24
CA GLN A 33 -12.15 4.45 2.67
C GLN A 33 -10.90 4.08 3.48
N LEU A 34 -10.97 4.16 4.81
CA LEU A 34 -9.85 3.76 5.68
C LEU A 34 -9.54 2.27 5.56
N HIS A 35 -10.57 1.42 5.58
CA HIS A 35 -10.40 -0.02 5.40
C HIS A 35 -9.72 -0.34 4.06
N ASN A 36 -10.17 0.29 2.97
CA ASN A 36 -9.60 0.10 1.64
C ASN A 36 -8.15 0.59 1.58
N PHE A 37 -7.86 1.75 2.17
CA PHE A 37 -6.50 2.29 2.22
C PHE A 37 -5.53 1.32 2.90
N VAL A 38 -5.89 0.80 4.09
CA VAL A 38 -5.03 -0.15 4.81
C VAL A 38 -4.89 -1.47 4.03
N LYS A 39 -5.99 -1.98 3.49
CA LYS A 39 -6.00 -3.30 2.86
C LYS A 39 -5.30 -3.30 1.50
N GLU A 40 -5.51 -2.27 0.69
CA GLU A 40 -5.01 -2.22 -0.68
C GLU A 40 -3.69 -1.46 -0.75
N ASP A 41 -3.64 -0.23 -0.27
CA ASP A 41 -2.50 0.66 -0.50
C ASP A 41 -1.34 0.28 0.43
N VAL A 42 -1.58 0.19 1.74
CA VAL A 42 -0.54 -0.14 2.73
C VAL A 42 0.00 -1.55 2.54
N ARG A 43 -0.87 -2.52 2.24
CA ARG A 43 -0.45 -3.90 2.00
C ARG A 43 0.44 -4.01 0.77
N LYS A 44 0.02 -3.44 -0.37
CA LYS A 44 0.82 -3.47 -1.61
C LYS A 44 2.17 -2.78 -1.40
N PHE A 45 2.19 -1.65 -0.72
CA PHE A 45 3.43 -0.94 -0.39
C PHE A 45 4.41 -1.82 0.40
N LYS A 46 3.92 -2.52 1.44
CA LYS A 46 4.75 -3.45 2.24
C LYS A 46 5.29 -4.61 1.39
N GLU A 47 4.49 -5.13 0.46
CA GLU A 47 4.90 -6.21 -0.43
C GLU A 47 5.99 -5.77 -1.40
N THR A 48 5.83 -4.61 -2.04
CA THR A 48 6.87 -4.02 -2.91
C THR A 48 8.15 -3.76 -2.13
N LYS A 49 8.06 -3.18 -0.91
CA LYS A 49 9.22 -2.98 -0.04
C LYS A 49 9.94 -4.30 0.27
N LYS A 50 9.19 -5.35 0.65
CA LYS A 50 9.75 -6.67 0.93
C LYS A 50 10.47 -7.26 -0.28
N HIS A 51 9.92 -7.08 -1.48
CA HIS A 51 10.56 -7.56 -2.70
C HIS A 51 11.86 -6.81 -3.01
N PHE A 52 11.84 -5.48 -2.87
CA PHE A 52 13.01 -4.64 -3.02
C PHE A 52 14.12 -5.02 -2.03
N ASP A 53 13.78 -5.19 -0.75
CA ASP A 53 14.74 -5.57 0.30
C ASP A 53 15.39 -6.93 0.01
N ARG A 54 14.62 -7.92 -0.47
CA ARG A 54 15.15 -9.23 -0.86
C ARG A 54 16.17 -9.12 -2.00
N VAL A 55 15.83 -8.41 -3.09
CA VAL A 55 16.74 -8.30 -4.24
C VAL A 55 17.97 -7.46 -3.92
N ARG A 56 17.84 -6.49 -3.01
CA ARG A 56 18.99 -5.77 -2.45
C ARG A 56 19.95 -6.74 -1.74
N GLU A 57 19.44 -7.63 -0.90
CA GLU A 57 20.23 -8.64 -0.20
C GLU A 57 20.90 -9.63 -1.17
N ASP A 58 20.17 -10.10 -2.19
CA ASP A 58 20.72 -10.95 -3.25
C ASP A 58 21.88 -10.26 -3.99
N MET A 59 21.79 -8.95 -4.23
CA MET A 59 22.86 -8.17 -4.84
C MET A 59 24.10 -8.10 -3.95
N GLU A 60 23.92 -7.89 -2.65
CA GLU A 60 25.01 -7.87 -1.67
C GLU A 60 25.73 -9.23 -1.63
N ILE A 61 24.97 -10.33 -1.58
CA ILE A 61 25.53 -11.68 -1.63
C ILE A 61 26.32 -11.91 -2.94
N ALA A 62 25.76 -11.50 -4.08
CA ALA A 62 26.44 -11.64 -5.38
C ALA A 62 27.74 -10.81 -5.46
N GLN A 63 27.76 -9.63 -4.85
CA GLN A 63 28.97 -8.80 -4.74
C GLN A 63 30.05 -9.50 -3.90
N VAL A 64 29.69 -10.04 -2.74
CA VAL A 64 30.63 -10.78 -1.87
C VAL A 64 31.18 -12.00 -2.59
N LYS A 65 30.32 -12.80 -3.24
CA LYS A 65 30.73 -13.98 -4.02
C LYS A 65 31.67 -13.62 -5.16
N ASN A 66 31.38 -12.55 -5.91
CA ASN A 66 32.25 -12.09 -6.99
C ASN A 66 33.60 -11.59 -6.46
N ALA A 67 33.62 -10.85 -5.35
CA ALA A 67 34.85 -10.35 -4.75
C ALA A 67 35.76 -11.47 -4.21
N GLN A 68 35.15 -12.57 -3.73
CA GLN A 68 35.83 -13.74 -3.19
C GLN A 68 36.17 -14.80 -4.26
N ALA A 69 35.74 -14.61 -5.51
CA ALA A 69 35.96 -15.58 -6.57
C ALA A 69 37.47 -15.87 -6.77
N PRO A 70 37.87 -17.15 -6.84
CA PRO A 70 39.28 -17.52 -6.92
C PRO A 70 39.85 -17.14 -8.29
N ARG A 71 40.74 -16.14 -8.31
CA ARG A 71 41.30 -15.58 -9.55
C ARG A 71 42.12 -16.55 -10.40
N ASN A 72 42.56 -17.67 -9.81
CA ASN A 72 43.26 -18.74 -10.50
C ASN A 72 42.31 -19.67 -11.28
N LYS A 73 41.00 -19.49 -11.15
CA LYS A 73 39.97 -20.26 -11.85
C LYS A 73 39.08 -19.33 -12.69
N PRO A 74 39.49 -18.98 -13.92
CA PRO A 74 38.80 -17.97 -14.72
C PRO A 74 37.32 -18.27 -14.99
N HIS A 75 36.94 -19.55 -15.15
CA HIS A 75 35.53 -19.94 -15.28
C HIS A 75 34.69 -19.57 -14.06
N GLU A 76 35.18 -19.82 -12.84
CA GLU A 76 34.45 -19.47 -11.61
C GLU A 76 34.32 -17.94 -11.44
N VAL A 77 35.33 -17.18 -11.91
CA VAL A 77 35.29 -15.71 -11.93
C VAL A 77 34.23 -15.20 -12.92
N GLU A 78 34.20 -15.77 -14.13
CA GLU A 78 33.21 -15.43 -15.15
C GLU A 78 31.78 -15.74 -14.68
N GLU A 79 31.56 -16.91 -14.07
CA GLU A 79 30.27 -17.30 -13.52
C GLU A 79 29.80 -16.32 -12.44
N ALA A 80 30.65 -16.01 -11.45
CA ALA A 80 30.32 -15.07 -10.39
C ALA A 80 30.08 -13.65 -10.93
N GLY A 81 30.83 -13.22 -11.95
CA GLY A 81 30.64 -11.94 -12.64
C GLY A 81 29.33 -11.89 -13.43
N GLY A 82 28.97 -12.98 -14.10
CA GLY A 82 27.70 -13.15 -14.80
C GLY A 82 26.51 -13.03 -13.85
N THR A 83 26.54 -13.76 -12.72
CA THR A 83 25.51 -13.65 -11.67
C THR A 83 25.39 -12.22 -11.15
N LEU A 84 26.51 -11.56 -10.81
CA LEU A 84 26.50 -10.18 -10.34
C LEU A 84 25.90 -9.21 -11.37
N SER A 85 26.20 -9.39 -12.66
CA SER A 85 25.67 -8.55 -13.74
C SER A 85 24.15 -8.66 -13.84
N ILE A 86 23.61 -9.87 -13.75
CA ILE A 86 22.16 -10.12 -13.78
C ILE A 86 21.50 -9.50 -12.54
N THR A 87 21.98 -9.81 -11.34
CA THR A 87 21.39 -9.29 -10.09
C THR A 87 21.44 -7.77 -10.03
N ARG A 88 22.51 -7.13 -10.52
CA ARG A 88 22.61 -5.67 -10.62
C ARG A 88 21.54 -5.07 -11.54
N LYS A 89 21.23 -5.73 -12.67
CA LYS A 89 20.15 -5.27 -13.57
C LYS A 89 18.79 -5.35 -12.87
N CYS A 90 18.48 -6.48 -12.24
CA CYS A 90 17.24 -6.67 -11.48
C CYS A 90 17.09 -5.64 -10.36
N PHE A 91 18.14 -5.39 -9.59
CA PHE A 91 18.13 -4.39 -8.51
C PHE A 91 17.81 -2.99 -9.04
N ARG A 92 18.41 -2.56 -10.16
CA ARG A 92 18.13 -1.22 -10.73
C ARG A 92 16.68 -1.06 -11.18
N HIS A 93 16.11 -2.07 -11.84
CA HIS A 93 14.71 -2.02 -12.25
C HIS A 93 13.78 -1.96 -11.03
N LEU A 94 14.02 -2.81 -10.03
CA LEU A 94 13.20 -2.84 -8.82
C LEU A 94 13.38 -1.61 -7.93
N ALA A 95 14.56 -0.98 -7.92
CA ALA A 95 14.77 0.29 -7.23
C ALA A 95 13.89 1.40 -7.81
N LEU A 96 13.79 1.46 -9.15
CA LEU A 96 12.91 2.41 -9.82
C LEU A 96 11.44 2.11 -9.53
N ASP A 97 11.02 0.84 -9.61
CA ASP A 97 9.65 0.42 -9.28
C ASP A 97 9.30 0.75 -7.83
N TYR A 98 10.22 0.53 -6.90
CA TYR A 98 10.02 0.86 -5.49
C TYR A 98 9.88 2.37 -5.27
N VAL A 99 10.76 3.19 -5.84
CA VAL A 99 10.68 4.67 -5.74
C VAL A 99 9.39 5.19 -6.38
N LEU A 100 8.97 4.63 -7.52
CA LEU A 100 7.70 4.95 -8.14
C LEU A 100 6.55 4.58 -7.20
N GLN A 101 6.53 3.38 -6.63
CA GLN A 101 5.47 2.93 -5.73
C GLN A 101 5.38 3.80 -4.47
N VAL A 102 6.52 4.24 -3.91
CA VAL A 102 6.56 5.20 -2.79
C VAL A 102 5.88 6.51 -3.19
N ARG A 103 6.27 7.12 -4.30
CA ARG A 103 5.69 8.39 -4.78
C ARG A 103 4.19 8.28 -5.09
N HIS A 104 3.76 7.16 -5.68
CA HIS A 104 2.33 6.91 -5.91
C HIS A 104 1.56 6.71 -4.59
N GLY A 105 2.17 6.06 -3.60
CA GLY A 105 1.60 5.93 -2.26
C GLY A 105 1.44 7.27 -1.55
N GLU A 106 2.47 8.12 -1.60
CA GLU A 106 2.47 9.47 -1.03
C GLU A 106 1.39 10.36 -1.67
N SER A 107 1.33 10.41 -3.00
CA SER A 107 0.29 11.17 -3.71
C SER A 107 -1.13 10.60 -3.51
N SER A 108 -1.29 9.28 -3.38
CA SER A 108 -2.59 8.66 -3.04
C SER A 108 -3.05 9.04 -1.63
N LEU A 109 -2.11 9.12 -0.68
CA LEU A 109 -2.37 9.61 0.68
C LEU A 109 -2.79 11.09 0.67
N GLU A 110 -2.03 11.95 -0.02
CA GLU A 110 -2.34 13.39 -0.13
C GLU A 110 -3.71 13.63 -0.76
N ASN A 111 -4.05 12.94 -1.84
CA ASN A 111 -5.35 13.06 -2.50
C ASN A 111 -6.52 12.57 -1.64
N LYS A 112 -6.32 11.58 -0.75
CA LYS A 112 -7.35 11.08 0.16
C LYS A 112 -7.53 11.97 1.39
N LEU A 113 -6.50 12.71 1.80
CA LEU A 113 -6.53 13.64 2.92
C LEU A 113 -7.00 15.04 2.53
N ASN A 114 -6.79 15.44 1.26
CA ASN A 114 -7.27 16.71 0.73
C ASN A 114 -8.74 16.57 0.28
N VAL A 115 -9.64 16.59 1.27
CA VAL A 115 -11.08 16.75 1.04
C VAL A 115 -11.33 18.24 0.74
N PRO A 116 -11.94 18.63 -0.39
CA PRO A 116 -12.40 20.01 -0.58
C PRO A 116 -13.50 20.39 0.44
#